data_AF-A0A7I8ECX7-F1
#
_entry.id   AF-A0A7I8ECX7-F1
#
_cell.length_a   1.000
_cell.length_b   1.000
_cell.length_c   1.000
_cell.angle_alpha   90.00
_cell.angle_beta   90.00
_cell.angle_gamma   90.00
#
_symmetry.space_group_name_H-M   'P 1'
#
loop_
_entity.id
_entity.type
_entity.pdbx_description
1 polymer ?
#
loop_
_entity_poly.entity_id
_entity_poly.type
_entity_poly.pdbx_seq_one_letter_code
_entity_poly.pdbx_strand_id
1 'polypeptide(L)'
;MTIPKLSIGLRLAIGFAAILLLMAALALFAWQKLAQLETQLQSVVHSEVRQLQTAHRLKALVLRDQANVLALFVVDQPAKAEKLWAQIGDARRQTRVLVDGLPAAGTQEAMRAALDRYDAGVDNIRELLDIGARYDAMTEVNLELRQRRDTLLTKLDTLVAASEAGMAEASAAGAVATSRARAWLIGLTLLAMAVGAFAGWRITRAIVSELGLELGEAVGFAADLAGGRLRLGVERKGFRPGSLMDSLLAMRDRIVADWIYAKTTSGARLIEARDRELDGRERQLLVLLDGRRNLAELSTIFGEDVWAQLRTLEAQGLAQRREPVAA
;
A
#
# COMPACT_ATOMS: atom_id res chain seq x y z
N MET A 1 22.92 -24.09 19.59
CA MET A 1 23.14 -23.51 18.24
C MET A 1 23.25 -22.00 18.39
N THR A 2 24.46 -21.47 18.29
CA THR A 2 24.79 -20.05 18.46
C THR A 2 24.47 -19.31 17.15
N ILE A 3 23.40 -18.51 17.16
CA ILE A 3 23.04 -17.65 16.03
C ILE A 3 24.16 -16.59 15.89
N PRO A 4 24.79 -16.43 14.72
CA PRO A 4 25.86 -15.46 14.53
C PRO A 4 25.37 -14.04 14.86
N LYS A 5 26.21 -13.25 15.54
CA LYS A 5 25.93 -11.85 15.88
C LYS A 5 25.86 -11.02 14.59
N LEU A 6 24.69 -10.98 13.96
CA LEU A 6 24.39 -10.10 12.83
C LEU A 6 24.61 -8.63 13.26
N SER A 7 25.30 -7.85 12.43
CA SER A 7 25.49 -6.42 12.64
C SER A 7 24.15 -5.69 12.67
N ILE A 8 24.07 -4.59 13.42
CA ILE A 8 22.85 -3.79 13.59
C ILE A 8 22.29 -3.37 12.23
N GLY A 9 23.16 -3.00 11.29
CA GLY A 9 22.78 -2.62 9.92
C GLY A 9 22.10 -3.75 9.14
N LEU A 10 22.59 -4.99 9.23
CA LEU A 10 22.00 -6.12 8.52
C LEU A 10 20.64 -6.51 9.09
N ARG A 11 20.43 -6.38 10.40
CA ARG A 11 19.12 -6.61 11.03
C ARG A 11 18.10 -5.57 10.59
N LEU A 12 18.51 -4.31 10.50
CA LEU A 12 17.67 -3.21 10.02
C LEU A 12 17.33 -3.40 8.53
N ALA A 13 18.31 -3.78 7.72
CA ALA A 13 18.12 -4.08 6.29
C ALA A 13 17.14 -5.25 6.07
N ILE A 14 17.22 -6.33 6.86
CA ILE A 14 16.27 -7.45 6.78
C ILE A 14 14.85 -7.00 7.14
N GLY A 15 14.68 -6.21 8.20
CA GLY A 15 13.37 -5.67 8.58
C GLY A 15 12.75 -4.80 7.48
N PHE A 16 13.55 -3.92 6.89
CA PHE A 16 13.10 -3.05 5.81
C PHE A 16 12.82 -3.81 4.51
N ALA A 17 13.69 -4.76 4.14
CA ALA A 17 13.51 -5.63 2.99
C ALA A 17 12.25 -6.49 3.10
N ALA A 18 11.95 -7.01 4.30
CA ALA A 18 10.73 -7.76 4.54
C ALA A 18 9.48 -6.90 4.30
N ILE A 19 9.46 -5.65 4.80
CA ILE A 19 8.35 -4.72 4.58
C ILE A 19 8.21 -4.38 3.08
N LEU A 20 9.31 -4.07 2.40
CA LEU A 20 9.31 -3.77 0.96
C LEU A 20 8.78 -4.95 0.14
N LEU A 21 9.19 -6.18 0.46
CA LEU A 21 8.72 -7.39 -0.20
C LEU A 21 7.21 -7.58 0.02
N LEU A 22 6.73 -7.31 1.22
CA LEU A 22 5.30 -7.39 1.56
C LEU A 22 4.49 -6.31 0.82
N MET A 23 5.02 -5.09 0.70
CA MET A 23 4.41 -4.03 -0.14
C MET A 23 4.41 -4.40 -1.62
N ALA A 24 5.48 -4.98 -2.15
CA ALA A 24 5.54 -5.43 -3.54
C ALA A 24 4.51 -6.54 -3.81
N ALA A 25 4.37 -7.50 -2.89
CA ALA A 25 3.36 -8.55 -2.98
C ALA A 25 1.92 -7.98 -2.95
N LEU A 26 1.65 -7.01 -2.08
CA LEU A 26 0.38 -6.28 -2.02
C LEU A 26 0.08 -5.56 -3.34
N ALA A 27 1.06 -4.84 -3.89
CA ALA A 27 0.92 -4.12 -5.16
C ALA A 27 0.64 -5.08 -6.32
N LEU A 28 1.36 -6.20 -6.40
CA LEU A 28 1.15 -7.22 -7.42
C LEU A 28 -0.25 -7.86 -7.32
N PHE A 29 -0.70 -8.18 -6.10
CA PHE A 29 -2.03 -8.72 -5.86
C PHE A 29 -3.12 -7.72 -6.26
N ALA A 30 -2.99 -6.45 -5.87
CA ALA A 30 -3.90 -5.39 -6.26
C ALA A 30 -3.95 -5.23 -7.79
N TRP A 31 -2.79 -5.26 -8.45
CA TRP A 31 -2.68 -5.20 -9.91
C TRP A 31 -3.41 -6.36 -10.60
N GLN A 32 -3.18 -7.60 -10.15
CA GLN A 32 -3.87 -8.77 -10.70
C GLN A 32 -5.39 -8.69 -10.53
N LYS A 33 -5.87 -8.17 -9.39
CA LYS A 33 -7.31 -7.98 -9.15
C LYS A 33 -7.90 -6.88 -10.02
N LEU A 34 -7.17 -5.81 -10.26
CA LEU A 34 -7.60 -4.73 -11.15
C LEU A 34 -7.70 -5.21 -12.61
N ALA A 35 -6.70 -5.97 -13.08
CA ALA A 35 -6.70 -6.57 -14.42
C ALA A 35 -7.85 -7.58 -14.62
N GLN A 36 -8.17 -8.36 -13.57
CA GLN A 36 -9.32 -9.26 -13.59
C GLN A 36 -10.65 -8.50 -13.66
N LEU A 37 -10.77 -7.38 -12.94
CA LEU A 37 -11.96 -6.52 -12.99
C LEU A 37 -12.11 -5.86 -14.36
N GLU A 38 -11.00 -5.42 -14.95
CA GLU A 38 -10.99 -4.81 -16.28
C GLU A 38 -11.46 -5.77 -17.36
N THR A 39 -10.98 -7.01 -17.37
CA THR A 39 -11.41 -8.02 -18.34
C THR A 39 -12.89 -8.39 -18.18
N GLN A 40 -13.40 -8.47 -16.95
CA GLN A 40 -14.82 -8.68 -16.67
C GLN A 40 -15.69 -7.49 -17.10
N LEU A 41 -15.24 -6.26 -16.87
CA LEU A 41 -15.95 -5.06 -17.32
C LEU A 41 -15.94 -4.97 -18.85
N GLN A 42 -14.83 -5.27 -19.50
CA GLN A 42 -14.74 -5.25 -20.96
C GLN A 42 -15.67 -6.30 -21.59
N SER A 43 -15.73 -7.53 -21.08
CA SER A 43 -16.66 -8.52 -21.65
C SER A 43 -18.11 -8.09 -21.46
N VAL A 44 -18.51 -7.72 -20.25
CA VAL A 44 -19.93 -7.44 -19.91
C VAL A 44 -20.42 -6.12 -20.48
N VAL A 45 -19.64 -5.04 -20.34
CA VAL A 45 -20.06 -3.70 -20.76
C VAL A 45 -19.98 -3.54 -22.27
N HIS A 46 -19.05 -4.21 -22.95
CA HIS A 46 -18.92 -4.03 -24.39
C HIS A 46 -19.80 -4.99 -25.20
N SER A 47 -19.97 -6.27 -24.83
CA SER A 47 -20.82 -7.17 -25.63
C SER A 47 -22.30 -6.98 -25.35
N GLU A 48 -22.71 -7.08 -24.09
CA GLU A 48 -24.14 -7.11 -23.72
C GLU A 48 -24.82 -5.76 -23.94
N VAL A 49 -24.16 -4.66 -23.58
CA VAL A 49 -24.74 -3.31 -23.79
C VAL A 49 -24.88 -3.00 -25.28
N ARG A 50 -23.89 -3.37 -26.11
CA ARG A 50 -23.99 -3.19 -27.57
C ARG A 50 -25.10 -4.06 -28.15
N GLN A 51 -25.25 -5.29 -27.67
CA GLN A 51 -26.32 -6.20 -28.09
C GLN A 51 -27.69 -5.66 -27.71
N LEU A 52 -27.85 -5.13 -26.50
CA LEU A 52 -29.08 -4.49 -26.02
C LEU A 52 -29.44 -3.24 -26.85
N GLN A 53 -28.47 -2.36 -27.11
CA GLN A 53 -28.65 -1.20 -27.99
C GLN A 53 -29.05 -1.61 -29.42
N THR A 54 -28.43 -2.67 -29.94
CA THR A 54 -28.73 -3.21 -31.26
C THR A 54 -30.15 -3.79 -31.31
N ALA A 55 -30.56 -4.56 -30.30
CA ALA A 55 -31.90 -5.12 -30.19
C ALA A 55 -32.98 -4.03 -30.08
N HIS A 56 -32.77 -2.98 -29.28
CA HIS A 56 -33.68 -1.84 -29.20
C HIS A 56 -33.78 -1.06 -30.52
N ARG A 57 -32.65 -0.86 -31.20
CA ARG A 57 -32.63 -0.18 -32.51
C ARG A 57 -33.34 -1.00 -33.58
N LEU A 58 -33.15 -2.33 -33.60
CA LEU A 58 -33.90 -3.25 -34.46
C LEU A 58 -35.40 -3.14 -34.19
N LYS A 59 -35.82 -3.21 -32.92
CA LYS A 59 -37.23 -3.07 -32.51
C LYS A 59 -37.82 -1.74 -32.99
N ALA A 60 -37.11 -0.63 -32.81
CA ALA A 60 -37.55 0.69 -33.26
C ALA A 60 -37.69 0.78 -34.78
N LEU A 61 -36.76 0.20 -35.54
CA LEU A 61 -36.81 0.18 -37.00
C LEU A 61 -37.98 -0.66 -37.52
N VAL A 62 -38.23 -1.84 -36.95
CA VAL A 62 -39.35 -2.72 -37.33
C VAL A 62 -40.70 -2.05 -37.04
N LEU A 63 -40.84 -1.40 -35.88
CA LEU A 63 -42.07 -0.67 -35.53
C LEU A 63 -42.28 0.56 -36.43
N ARG A 64 -41.20 1.25 -36.79
CA ARG A 64 -41.25 2.35 -37.75
C ARG A 64 -41.64 1.87 -39.15
N ASP A 65 -41.07 0.75 -39.59
CA ASP A 65 -41.38 0.15 -40.89
C ASP A 65 -42.88 -0.21 -40.97
N GLN A 66 -43.41 -0.85 -39.93
CA GLN A 66 -44.83 -1.12 -39.82
C GLN A 66 -45.68 0.15 -39.90
N ALA A 67 -45.30 1.22 -39.18
CA ALA A 67 -46.05 2.47 -39.22
C ALA A 67 -46.08 3.07 -40.64
N ASN A 68 -44.97 2.96 -41.38
CA ASN A 68 -44.90 3.38 -42.78
C ASN A 68 -45.79 2.51 -43.67
N VAL A 69 -45.80 1.18 -43.48
CA VAL A 69 -46.66 0.25 -44.22
C VAL A 69 -48.13 0.58 -43.98
N LEU A 70 -48.53 0.83 -42.74
CA LEU A 70 -49.89 1.25 -42.41
C LEU A 70 -50.25 2.62 -43.03
N ALA A 71 -49.30 3.55 -43.06
CA ALA A 71 -49.51 4.86 -43.66
C ALA A 71 -49.80 4.80 -45.17
N LEU A 72 -49.35 3.75 -45.88
CA LEU A 72 -49.65 3.56 -47.30
C LEU A 72 -51.15 3.39 -47.58
N PHE A 73 -51.93 2.92 -46.61
CA PHE A 73 -53.39 2.75 -46.74
C PHE A 73 -54.16 4.06 -46.55
N VAL A 74 -53.52 5.09 -45.98
CA VAL A 74 -54.12 6.39 -45.67
C VAL A 74 -53.70 7.47 -46.67
N VAL A 75 -52.59 7.26 -47.38
CA VAL A 75 -52.06 8.24 -48.33
C VAL A 75 -52.78 8.15 -49.67
N ASP A 76 -53.32 9.29 -50.10
CA ASP A 76 -54.02 9.41 -51.41
C ASP A 76 -53.12 9.91 -52.55
N GLN A 77 -51.89 10.34 -52.27
CA GLN A 77 -50.98 10.92 -53.27
C GLN A 77 -49.86 9.95 -53.64
N PRO A 78 -49.63 9.66 -54.94
CA PRO A 78 -48.62 8.70 -55.37
C PRO A 78 -47.20 9.13 -54.98
N ALA A 79 -46.89 10.43 -55.03
CA ALA A 79 -45.59 10.95 -54.61
C ALA A 79 -45.28 10.72 -53.12
N LYS A 80 -46.31 10.72 -52.26
CA LYS A 80 -46.16 10.42 -50.83
C LYS A 80 -46.02 8.91 -50.59
N ALA A 81 -46.73 8.08 -51.36
CA ALA A 81 -46.60 6.63 -51.30
C ALA A 81 -45.18 6.16 -51.71
N GLU A 82 -44.63 6.71 -52.79
CA GLU A 82 -43.24 6.47 -53.21
C GLU A 82 -42.23 6.86 -52.11
N LYS A 83 -42.44 8.00 -51.45
CA LYS A 83 -41.60 8.41 -50.31
C LYS A 83 -41.67 7.42 -49.14
N LEU A 84 -42.84 6.89 -48.82
CA LEU A 84 -43.00 5.88 -47.78
C LEU A 84 -42.29 4.57 -48.15
N TRP A 85 -42.40 4.14 -49.41
CA TRP A 85 -41.66 2.98 -49.91
C TRP A 85 -40.14 3.15 -49.84
N ALA A 86 -39.63 4.34 -50.16
CA ALA A 86 -38.22 4.64 -49.97
C ALA A 86 -37.80 4.53 -48.49
N GLN A 87 -38.62 5.04 -47.56
CA GLN A 87 -38.36 4.93 -46.12
C GLN A 87 -38.41 3.49 -45.60
N ILE A 88 -39.32 2.67 -46.13
CA ILE A 88 -39.41 1.23 -45.85
C ILE A 88 -38.11 0.54 -46.32
N GLY A 89 -37.69 0.82 -47.56
CA GLY A 89 -36.43 0.30 -48.10
C GLY A 89 -35.20 0.70 -47.27
N ASP A 90 -35.14 1.95 -46.81
CA ASP A 90 -34.08 2.44 -45.93
C ASP A 90 -34.06 1.70 -44.58
N ALA A 91 -35.23 1.53 -43.96
CA ALA A 91 -35.38 0.83 -42.69
C ALA A 91 -34.93 -0.63 -42.82
N ARG A 92 -35.35 -1.35 -43.87
CA ARG A 92 -34.91 -2.72 -44.14
C ARG A 92 -33.40 -2.83 -44.30
N ARG A 93 -32.77 -1.92 -45.06
CA ARG A 93 -31.30 -1.92 -45.22
C ARG A 93 -30.59 -1.74 -43.87
N GLN A 94 -31.06 -0.82 -43.04
CA GLN A 94 -30.49 -0.62 -41.70
C GLN A 94 -30.70 -1.84 -40.80
N THR A 95 -31.87 -2.46 -40.83
CA THR A 95 -32.19 -3.65 -40.05
C THR A 95 -31.30 -4.84 -40.43
N ARG A 96 -31.04 -5.06 -41.74
CA ARG A 96 -30.11 -6.10 -42.20
C ARG A 96 -28.70 -5.89 -41.68
N VAL A 97 -28.17 -4.67 -41.80
CA VAL A 97 -26.83 -4.32 -41.28
C VAL A 97 -26.73 -4.56 -39.77
N LEU A 98 -27.77 -4.23 -39.00
CA LEU A 98 -27.78 -4.44 -37.55
C LEU A 98 -27.83 -5.92 -37.16
N VAL A 99 -28.59 -6.74 -37.90
CA VAL A 99 -28.62 -8.19 -37.67
C VAL A 99 -27.30 -8.85 -38.04
N ASP A 100 -26.62 -8.36 -39.08
CA ASP A 100 -25.31 -8.86 -39.47
C ASP A 100 -24.22 -8.60 -38.41
N GLY A 101 -24.43 -7.61 -37.55
CA GLY A 101 -23.55 -7.29 -36.42
C GLY A 101 -23.82 -8.07 -35.13
N LEU A 102 -24.80 -8.99 -35.11
CA LEU A 102 -25.09 -9.81 -33.92
C LEU A 102 -24.00 -10.88 -33.70
N PRO A 103 -23.50 -11.09 -32.47
CA PRO A 103 -22.31 -11.90 -32.21
C PRO A 103 -22.52 -13.43 -32.24
N ALA A 104 -23.76 -13.92 -32.17
CA ALA A 104 -24.07 -15.35 -32.07
C ALA A 104 -24.64 -15.89 -33.39
N ALA A 105 -23.92 -16.80 -34.06
CA ALA A 105 -24.31 -17.37 -35.35
C ALA A 105 -25.75 -17.94 -35.36
N GLY A 106 -26.14 -18.70 -34.33
CA GLY A 106 -27.49 -19.26 -34.22
C GLY A 106 -28.59 -18.22 -33.99
N THR A 107 -28.32 -17.18 -33.21
CA THR A 107 -29.27 -16.07 -32.98
C THR A 107 -29.40 -15.18 -34.21
N GLN A 108 -28.27 -14.93 -34.88
CA GLN A 108 -28.19 -14.15 -36.11
C GLN A 108 -28.96 -14.84 -37.25
N GLU A 109 -28.76 -16.14 -37.47
CA GLU A 109 -29.50 -16.91 -38.48
C GLU A 109 -31.01 -16.93 -38.20
N ALA A 110 -31.40 -17.18 -36.95
CA ALA A 110 -32.80 -17.17 -36.56
C ALA A 110 -33.46 -15.78 -36.73
N MET A 111 -32.70 -14.71 -36.48
CA MET A 111 -33.15 -13.33 -36.67
C MET A 111 -33.26 -12.96 -38.15
N ARG A 112 -32.27 -13.34 -38.97
CA ARG A 112 -32.30 -13.17 -40.44
C ARG A 112 -33.52 -13.86 -41.04
N ALA A 113 -33.75 -15.12 -40.68
CA ALA A 113 -34.90 -15.88 -41.18
C ALA A 113 -36.25 -15.25 -40.77
N ALA A 114 -36.35 -14.70 -39.55
CA ALA A 114 -37.55 -13.99 -39.11
C ALA A 114 -37.75 -12.67 -39.85
N LEU A 115 -36.67 -11.93 -40.12
CA LEU A 115 -36.69 -10.71 -40.92
C LEU A 115 -37.05 -10.96 -42.37
N ASP A 116 -36.46 -11.97 -43.02
CA ASP A 116 -36.76 -12.28 -44.42
C ASP A 116 -38.23 -12.66 -44.61
N ARG A 117 -38.84 -13.36 -43.63
CA ARG A 117 -40.29 -13.65 -43.64
C ARG A 117 -41.12 -12.38 -43.49
N TYR A 118 -40.71 -11.46 -42.63
CA TYR A 118 -41.38 -10.17 -42.45
C TYR A 118 -41.28 -9.33 -43.73
N ASP A 119 -40.09 -9.18 -44.29
CA ASP A 119 -39.81 -8.45 -45.53
C ASP A 119 -40.62 -9.02 -46.70
N ALA A 120 -40.70 -10.35 -46.84
CA ALA A 120 -41.51 -11.00 -47.86
C ALA A 120 -43.02 -10.69 -47.72
N GLY A 121 -43.52 -10.51 -46.49
CA GLY A 121 -44.90 -10.06 -46.26
C GLY A 121 -45.11 -8.62 -46.72
N VAL A 122 -44.14 -7.73 -46.44
CA VAL A 122 -44.20 -6.35 -46.90
C VAL A 122 -44.09 -6.25 -48.44
N ASP A 123 -43.31 -7.14 -49.07
CA ASP A 123 -43.22 -7.22 -50.54
C ASP A 123 -44.54 -7.70 -51.16
N ASN A 124 -45.19 -8.71 -50.57
CA ASN A 124 -46.53 -9.14 -50.98
C ASN A 124 -47.55 -7.98 -50.90
N ILE A 125 -47.49 -7.18 -49.82
CA ILE A 125 -48.34 -5.99 -49.68
C ILE A 125 -48.06 -4.96 -50.78
N ARG A 126 -46.80 -4.77 -51.17
CA ARG A 126 -46.45 -3.88 -52.28
C ARG A 126 -47.09 -4.35 -53.58
N GLU A 127 -46.93 -5.63 -53.91
CA GLU A 127 -47.50 -6.21 -55.14
C GLU A 127 -49.02 -6.08 -55.18
N LEU A 128 -49.71 -6.36 -54.06
CA LEU A 128 -51.16 -6.22 -53.94
C LEU A 128 -51.61 -4.75 -54.11
N LEU A 129 -50.86 -3.79 -53.56
CA LEU A 129 -51.15 -2.37 -53.73
C LEU A 129 -50.91 -1.89 -55.16
N ASP A 130 -49.87 -2.40 -55.84
CA ASP A 130 -49.53 -2.03 -57.22
C ASP A 130 -50.60 -2.50 -58.23
N ILE A 131 -51.23 -3.67 -57.99
CA ILE A 131 -52.36 -4.15 -58.81
C ILE A 131 -53.73 -3.62 -58.36
N GLY A 132 -53.78 -2.76 -57.33
CA GLY A 132 -55.00 -2.13 -56.82
C GLY A 132 -55.85 -3.00 -55.88
N ALA A 133 -55.36 -4.18 -55.45
CA ALA A 133 -56.04 -5.11 -54.55
C ALA A 133 -55.97 -4.65 -53.07
N ARG A 134 -56.51 -3.46 -52.76
CA ARG A 134 -56.42 -2.83 -51.43
C ARG A 134 -57.02 -3.67 -50.29
N TYR A 135 -58.10 -4.41 -50.55
CA TYR A 135 -58.75 -5.25 -49.53
C TYR A 135 -57.85 -6.43 -49.12
N ASP A 136 -57.24 -7.10 -50.09
CA ASP A 136 -56.33 -8.21 -49.86
C ASP A 136 -55.04 -7.71 -49.18
N ALA A 137 -54.51 -6.56 -49.61
CA ALA A 137 -53.37 -5.91 -48.95
C ALA A 137 -53.66 -5.55 -47.48
N MET A 138 -54.87 -5.08 -47.18
CA MET A 138 -55.29 -4.76 -45.81
C MET A 138 -55.44 -6.03 -44.95
N THR A 139 -55.90 -7.13 -45.55
CA THR A 139 -55.99 -8.45 -44.91
C THR A 139 -54.59 -8.98 -44.56
N GLU A 140 -53.67 -8.91 -45.52
CA GLU A 140 -52.26 -9.31 -45.35
C GLU A 140 -51.56 -8.53 -44.23
N VAL A 141 -51.72 -7.20 -44.19
CA VAL A 141 -51.15 -6.34 -43.14
C VAL A 141 -51.68 -6.70 -41.75
N ASN A 142 -52.99 -6.90 -41.61
CA ASN A 142 -53.63 -7.05 -40.31
C ASN A 142 -53.47 -8.46 -39.70
N LEU A 143 -53.36 -9.48 -40.55
CA LEU A 143 -53.27 -10.89 -40.13
C LEU A 143 -51.84 -11.41 -40.27
N GLU A 144 -51.38 -11.62 -41.49
CA GLU A 144 -50.12 -12.32 -41.75
C GLU A 144 -48.91 -11.51 -41.32
N LEU A 145 -48.79 -10.27 -41.78
CA LEU A 145 -47.65 -9.42 -41.45
C LEU A 145 -47.57 -9.17 -39.94
N ARG A 146 -48.72 -9.01 -39.29
CA ARG A 146 -48.81 -8.85 -37.83
C ARG A 146 -48.24 -10.07 -37.09
N GLN A 147 -48.61 -11.30 -37.50
CA GLN A 147 -48.08 -12.52 -36.89
C GLN A 147 -46.57 -12.67 -37.10
N ARG A 148 -46.07 -12.37 -38.31
CA ARG A 148 -44.64 -12.41 -38.63
C ARG A 148 -43.86 -11.38 -37.80
N ARG A 149 -44.40 -10.18 -37.64
CA ARG A 149 -43.88 -9.13 -36.74
C ARG A 149 -43.85 -9.59 -35.29
N ASP A 150 -44.94 -10.16 -34.78
CA ASP A 150 -45.01 -10.58 -33.38
C ASP A 150 -44.00 -11.69 -33.08
N THR A 151 -43.78 -12.59 -34.04
CA THR A 151 -42.71 -13.61 -33.97
C THR A 151 -41.32 -12.97 -33.91
N LEU A 152 -41.06 -11.96 -34.74
CA LEU A 152 -39.80 -11.23 -34.77
C LEU A 152 -39.55 -10.45 -33.46
N LEU A 153 -40.56 -9.71 -32.98
CA LEU A 153 -40.49 -8.95 -31.74
C LEU A 153 -40.29 -9.86 -30.52
N THR A 154 -40.98 -11.01 -30.49
CA THR A 154 -40.77 -12.01 -29.42
C THR A 154 -39.33 -12.51 -29.40
N LYS A 155 -38.72 -12.78 -30.57
CA LYS A 155 -37.29 -13.16 -30.64
C LYS A 155 -36.38 -12.04 -30.13
N LEU A 156 -36.65 -10.79 -30.49
CA LEU A 156 -35.90 -9.64 -29.97
C LEU A 156 -36.06 -9.50 -28.45
N ASP A 157 -37.26 -9.70 -27.92
CA ASP A 157 -37.52 -9.62 -26.48
C ASP A 157 -36.82 -10.75 -25.72
N THR A 158 -36.75 -11.97 -26.27
CA THR A 158 -35.93 -13.06 -25.69
C THR A 158 -34.45 -12.74 -25.69
N LEU A 159 -33.95 -12.05 -26.73
CA LEU A 159 -32.56 -11.62 -26.81
C LEU A 159 -32.24 -10.55 -25.76
N VAL A 160 -33.14 -9.57 -25.61
CA VAL A 160 -33.04 -8.52 -24.59
C VAL A 160 -33.02 -9.14 -23.19
N ALA A 161 -33.97 -10.03 -22.89
CA ALA A 161 -34.06 -10.69 -21.58
C ALA A 161 -32.81 -11.52 -21.26
N ALA A 162 -32.25 -12.22 -22.25
CA ALA A 162 -31.01 -12.97 -22.08
C ALA A 162 -29.82 -12.05 -21.76
N SER A 163 -29.68 -10.94 -22.50
CA SER A 163 -28.62 -9.95 -22.25
C SER A 163 -28.79 -9.25 -20.89
N GLU A 164 -30.01 -8.87 -20.51
CA GLU A 164 -30.31 -8.29 -19.19
C GLU A 164 -29.98 -9.26 -18.05
N ALA A 165 -30.34 -10.54 -18.20
CA ALA A 165 -30.00 -11.58 -17.22
C ALA A 165 -28.48 -11.77 -17.10
N GLY A 166 -27.75 -11.82 -18.22
CA GLY A 166 -26.29 -11.90 -18.23
C GLY A 166 -25.61 -10.69 -17.56
N MET A 167 -26.12 -9.48 -17.80
CA MET A 167 -25.65 -8.26 -17.13
C MET A 167 -25.92 -8.29 -15.62
N ALA A 168 -27.10 -8.75 -15.20
CA ALA A 168 -27.46 -8.85 -13.79
C ALA A 168 -26.60 -9.88 -13.05
N GLU A 169 -26.36 -11.05 -13.66
CA GLU A 169 -25.48 -12.09 -13.12
C GLU A 169 -24.04 -11.60 -13.01
N ALA A 170 -23.52 -10.94 -14.05
CA ALA A 170 -22.18 -10.37 -14.03
C ALA A 170 -22.02 -9.26 -12.99
N SER A 171 -23.04 -8.42 -12.81
CA SER A 171 -23.07 -7.41 -11.75
C SER A 171 -23.04 -8.05 -10.35
N ALA A 172 -23.87 -9.08 -10.12
CA ALA A 172 -23.89 -9.80 -8.85
C ALA A 172 -22.56 -10.52 -8.56
N ALA A 173 -21.98 -11.18 -9.56
CA ALA A 173 -20.66 -11.81 -9.47
C ALA A 173 -19.56 -10.77 -9.18
N GLY A 174 -19.62 -9.61 -9.83
CA GLY A 174 -18.72 -8.48 -9.60
C GLY A 174 -18.81 -7.93 -8.18
N ALA A 175 -20.02 -7.80 -7.62
CA ALA A 175 -20.21 -7.34 -6.24
C ALA A 175 -19.59 -8.30 -5.22
N VAL A 176 -19.78 -9.61 -5.39
CA VAL A 176 -19.19 -10.65 -4.53
C VAL A 176 -17.67 -10.71 -4.68
N ALA A 177 -17.15 -10.62 -5.90
CA ALA A 177 -15.71 -10.59 -6.14
C ALA A 177 -15.05 -9.36 -5.51
N THR A 178 -15.70 -8.20 -5.61
CA THR A 178 -15.23 -6.94 -5.02
C THR A 178 -15.23 -7.00 -3.49
N SER A 179 -16.28 -7.53 -2.86
CA SER A 179 -16.34 -7.65 -1.40
C SER A 179 -15.25 -8.59 -0.86
N ARG A 180 -15.03 -9.73 -1.51
CA ARG A 180 -13.94 -10.67 -1.17
C ARG A 180 -12.56 -10.04 -1.37
N ALA A 181 -12.35 -9.33 -2.49
CA ALA A 181 -11.08 -8.65 -2.75
C ALA A 181 -10.79 -7.57 -1.70
N ARG A 182 -11.80 -6.79 -1.30
CA ARG A 182 -11.68 -5.81 -0.22
C ARG A 182 -11.33 -6.46 1.12
N ALA A 183 -12.00 -7.56 1.48
CA ALA A 183 -11.68 -8.29 2.71
C ALA A 183 -10.23 -8.80 2.72
N TRP A 184 -9.74 -9.35 1.60
CA TRP A 184 -8.35 -9.76 1.44
C TRP A 184 -7.37 -8.59 1.51
N LEU A 185 -7.65 -7.47 0.85
CA LEU A 185 -6.80 -6.28 0.88
C LEU A 185 -6.70 -5.71 2.30
N ILE A 186 -7.83 -5.60 3.00
CA ILE A 186 -7.85 -5.15 4.40
C ILE A 186 -7.07 -6.13 5.27
N GLY A 187 -7.32 -7.43 5.14
CA GLY A 187 -6.63 -8.47 5.92
C GLY A 187 -5.11 -8.47 5.69
N LEU A 188 -4.66 -8.40 4.44
CA LEU A 188 -3.24 -8.33 4.10
C LEU A 188 -2.60 -7.02 4.58
N THR A 189 -3.32 -5.89 4.51
CA THR A 189 -2.83 -4.60 5.01
C THR A 189 -2.68 -4.62 6.54
N LEU A 190 -3.67 -5.14 7.26
CA LEU A 190 -3.58 -5.31 8.72
C LEU A 190 -2.44 -6.26 9.11
N LEU A 191 -2.26 -7.36 8.37
CA LEU A 191 -1.14 -8.27 8.57
C LEU A 191 0.20 -7.58 8.32
N ALA A 192 0.31 -6.79 7.23
CA ALA A 192 1.50 -6.01 6.92
C ALA A 192 1.84 -5.02 8.05
N MET A 193 0.84 -4.30 8.56
CA MET A 193 0.99 -3.38 9.68
C MET A 193 1.42 -4.12 10.95
N ALA A 194 0.81 -5.26 11.26
CA ALA A 194 1.17 -6.06 12.43
C ALA A 194 2.61 -6.58 12.36
N VAL A 195 3.03 -7.09 11.20
CA VAL A 195 4.40 -7.55 10.95
C VAL A 195 5.38 -6.38 11.03
N GLY A 196 5.07 -5.24 10.42
CA GLY A 196 5.89 -4.03 10.48
C GLY A 196 6.03 -3.50 11.91
N ALA A 197 4.94 -3.42 12.67
CA ALA A 197 4.95 -3.00 14.07
C ALA A 197 5.73 -3.98 14.95
N PHE A 198 5.57 -5.28 14.75
CA PHE A 198 6.30 -6.31 15.49
C PHE A 198 7.80 -6.27 15.18
N ALA A 199 8.17 -6.15 13.90
CA ALA A 199 9.56 -6.02 13.48
C ALA A 199 10.19 -4.73 14.04
N GLY A 200 9.49 -3.59 13.92
CA GLY A 200 9.91 -2.32 14.50
C GLY A 200 10.11 -2.42 16.01
N TRP A 201 9.14 -2.96 16.74
CA TRP A 201 9.23 -3.17 18.19
C TRP A 201 10.41 -4.07 18.57
N ARG A 202 10.62 -5.19 17.85
CA ARG A 202 11.75 -6.10 18.07
C ARG A 202 13.09 -5.42 17.82
N ILE A 203 13.21 -4.64 16.74
CA ILE A 203 14.45 -3.92 16.39
C ILE A 203 14.74 -2.84 17.43
N THR A 204 13.74 -2.01 17.78
CA THR A 204 13.89 -0.97 18.80
C THR A 204 14.32 -1.57 20.13
N ARG A 205 13.67 -2.67 20.56
CA ARG A 205 14.03 -3.34 21.81
C ARG A 205 15.42 -3.98 21.75
N ALA A 206 15.80 -4.57 20.61
CA ALA A 206 17.14 -5.14 20.42
C ALA A 206 18.23 -4.06 20.52
N ILE A 207 18.07 -2.94 19.80
CA ILE A 207 19.02 -1.82 19.82
C ILE A 207 19.14 -1.26 21.24
N VAL A 208 18.03 -0.94 21.90
CA VAL A 208 18.04 -0.40 23.28
C VAL A 208 18.66 -1.40 24.27
N SER A 209 18.41 -2.70 24.10
CA SER A 209 18.99 -3.74 24.97
C SER A 209 20.49 -3.97 24.73
N GLU A 210 20.98 -3.81 23.51
CA GLU A 210 22.42 -3.92 23.19
C GLU A 210 23.20 -2.72 23.74
N LEU A 211 22.53 -1.57 23.88
CA LEU A 211 23.11 -0.35 24.47
C LEU A 211 23.18 -0.40 26.00
N GLY A 212 22.34 -1.21 26.67
CA GLY A 212 22.50 -1.58 28.08
C GLY A 212 21.69 -0.79 29.11
N LEU A 213 21.06 0.34 28.72
CA LEU A 213 19.96 1.10 29.38
C LEU A 213 19.78 2.41 28.58
N GLU A 214 18.78 3.25 28.92
CA GLU A 214 18.40 4.44 28.13
C GLU A 214 19.63 5.24 27.69
N LEU A 215 19.73 5.53 26.38
CA LEU A 215 20.87 6.22 25.78
C LEU A 215 21.32 7.46 26.59
N GLY A 216 20.35 8.12 27.24
CA GLY A 216 20.58 9.26 28.12
C GLY A 216 21.46 8.96 29.34
N GLU A 217 21.32 7.80 30.00
CA GLU A 217 22.15 7.46 31.17
C GLU A 217 23.60 7.18 30.78
N ALA A 218 23.83 6.51 29.65
CA ALA A 218 25.18 6.25 29.13
C ALA A 218 25.87 7.54 28.68
N VAL A 219 25.14 8.43 28.01
CA VAL A 219 25.64 9.76 27.62
C VAL A 219 25.93 10.61 28.87
N GLY A 220 25.04 10.58 29.86
CA GLY A 220 25.22 11.28 31.13
C GLY A 220 26.44 10.77 31.91
N PHE A 221 26.61 9.45 32.00
CA PHE A 221 27.80 8.85 32.63
C PHE A 221 29.09 9.21 31.89
N ALA A 222 29.09 9.18 30.55
CA ALA A 222 30.24 9.59 29.76
C ALA A 222 30.56 11.10 29.95
N ALA A 223 29.54 11.96 30.04
CA ALA A 223 29.71 13.38 30.31
C ALA A 223 30.25 13.63 31.72
N ASP A 224 29.76 12.92 32.74
CA ASP A 224 30.27 13.00 34.10
C ASP A 224 31.71 12.51 34.19
N LEU A 225 32.04 11.39 33.52
CA LEU A 225 33.39 10.86 33.45
C LEU A 225 34.33 11.86 32.74
N ALA A 226 33.93 12.47 31.62
CA ALA A 226 34.71 13.53 30.97
C ALA A 226 34.88 14.77 31.89
N GLY A 227 33.84 15.07 32.67
CA GLY A 227 33.82 16.10 33.70
C GLY A 227 34.67 15.80 34.94
N GLY A 228 35.21 14.60 35.07
CA GLY A 228 36.04 14.21 36.22
C GLY A 228 35.26 13.62 37.40
N ARG A 229 33.97 13.32 37.21
CA ARG A 229 33.08 12.68 38.19
C ARG A 229 33.03 11.18 37.96
N LEU A 230 33.45 10.41 38.96
CA LEU A 230 33.66 8.96 38.80
C LEU A 230 32.39 8.12 39.01
N ARG A 231 31.34 8.63 39.66
CA ARG A 231 30.07 7.92 39.94
C ARG A 231 30.29 6.46 40.38
N LEU A 232 30.84 6.29 41.58
CA LEU A 232 31.26 5.00 42.14
C LEU A 232 30.07 4.11 42.52
N GLY A 233 28.88 4.70 42.73
CA GLY A 233 27.66 3.96 43.06
C GLY A 233 27.08 3.11 41.91
N VAL A 234 27.61 3.23 40.68
CA VAL A 234 27.13 2.45 39.53
C VAL A 234 27.92 1.13 39.43
N GLU A 235 27.27 0.03 39.76
CA GLU A 235 27.85 -1.31 39.70
C GLU A 235 27.80 -1.94 38.31
N ARG A 236 28.87 -2.64 37.95
CA ARG A 236 29.01 -3.32 36.65
C ARG A 236 28.08 -4.52 36.47
N LYS A 237 27.65 -5.17 37.57
CA LYS A 237 26.87 -6.43 37.55
C LYS A 237 25.51 -6.34 36.84
N GLY A 238 24.95 -5.14 36.68
CA GLY A 238 23.65 -4.94 36.03
C GLY A 238 23.69 -4.90 34.50
N PHE A 239 24.88 -4.79 33.88
CA PHE A 239 25.01 -4.48 32.46
C PHE A 239 25.46 -5.69 31.63
N ARG A 240 24.98 -5.76 30.38
CA ARG A 240 25.34 -6.83 29.46
C ARG A 240 26.83 -6.75 29.09
N PRO A 241 27.59 -7.86 29.15
CA PRO A 241 28.99 -7.88 28.73
C PRO A 241 29.16 -7.44 27.27
N GLY A 242 30.05 -6.47 27.04
CA GLY A 242 30.28 -5.87 25.72
C GLY A 242 29.28 -4.78 25.31
N SER A 243 28.41 -4.33 26.23
CA SER A 243 27.60 -3.12 26.02
C SER A 243 28.46 -1.85 26.13
N LEU A 244 27.91 -0.73 25.67
CA LEU A 244 28.55 0.58 25.83
C LEU A 244 28.80 0.89 27.31
N MET A 245 27.79 0.66 28.17
CA MET A 245 27.94 0.91 29.61
C MET A 245 28.97 -0.01 30.27
N ASP A 246 29.01 -1.30 29.89
CA ASP A 246 30.06 -2.23 30.37
C ASP A 246 31.46 -1.73 29.99
N SER A 247 31.61 -1.18 28.78
CA SER A 247 32.87 -0.61 28.29
C SER A 247 33.25 0.68 29.03
N LEU A 248 32.28 1.56 29.30
CA LEU A 248 32.47 2.81 30.06
C LEU A 248 32.81 2.53 31.53
N LEU A 249 32.14 1.57 32.16
CA LEU A 249 32.45 1.14 33.53
C LEU A 249 33.81 0.46 33.60
N ALA A 250 34.16 -0.40 32.63
CA ALA A 250 35.50 -0.98 32.54
C ALA A 250 36.59 0.10 32.37
N MET A 251 36.30 1.17 31.61
CA MET A 251 37.20 2.32 31.47
C MET A 251 37.35 3.08 32.79
N ARG A 252 36.24 3.39 33.49
CA ARG A 252 36.27 4.00 34.83
C ARG A 252 37.08 3.14 35.80
N ASP A 253 36.80 1.85 35.87
CA ASP A 253 37.44 0.92 36.82
C ASP A 253 38.96 0.88 36.60
N ARG A 254 39.43 0.93 35.34
CA ARG A 254 40.85 1.07 35.01
C ARG A 254 41.42 2.42 35.44
N ILE A 255 40.73 3.53 35.18
CA ILE A 255 41.16 4.87 35.62
C ILE A 255 41.35 4.90 37.14
N VAL A 256 40.36 4.36 37.87
CA VAL A 256 40.34 4.35 39.33
C VAL A 256 41.43 3.45 39.93
N ALA A 257 41.69 2.29 39.31
CA ALA A 257 42.69 1.34 39.78
C ALA A 257 44.13 1.77 39.45
N ASP A 258 44.36 2.27 38.23
CA ASP A 258 45.71 2.44 37.68
C ASP A 258 46.31 3.83 37.92
N TRP A 259 45.49 4.86 38.15
CA TRP A 259 45.99 6.24 38.22
C TRP A 259 46.50 6.56 39.62
N ILE A 260 47.80 6.85 39.71
CA ILE A 260 48.49 7.26 40.94
C ILE A 260 48.96 8.70 40.76
N TYR A 261 48.74 9.54 41.78
CA TYR A 261 49.14 10.94 41.77
C TYR A 261 50.26 11.19 42.79
N ALA A 262 51.26 11.96 42.37
CA ALA A 262 52.34 12.43 43.23
C ALA A 262 52.37 13.96 43.26
N LYS A 263 52.72 14.55 44.40
CA LYS A 263 52.98 15.98 44.49
C LYS A 263 54.26 16.35 43.72
N THR A 264 54.24 17.48 43.03
CA THR A 264 55.44 18.03 42.38
C THR A 264 56.29 18.79 43.38
N THR A 265 57.52 19.16 43.00
CA THR A 265 58.38 20.03 43.81
C THR A 265 57.71 21.37 44.11
N SER A 266 56.96 21.93 43.16
CA SER A 266 56.19 23.16 43.33
C SER A 266 55.06 22.99 44.34
N GLY A 267 54.32 21.88 44.25
CA GLY A 267 53.27 21.54 45.22
C GLY A 267 53.81 21.35 46.64
N ALA A 268 54.96 20.69 46.80
CA ALA A 268 55.60 20.51 48.11
C ALA A 268 55.97 21.86 48.78
N ARG A 269 56.52 22.81 48.01
CA ARG A 269 56.87 24.15 48.51
C ARG A 269 55.64 24.93 49.00
N LEU A 270 54.50 24.82 48.30
CA LEU A 270 53.27 25.52 48.71
C LEU A 270 52.69 25.00 50.03
N ILE A 271 52.85 23.70 50.30
CA ILE A 271 52.48 23.13 51.61
C ILE A 271 53.37 23.72 52.72
N GLU A 272 54.69 23.74 52.48
CA GLU A 272 55.68 24.23 53.46
C GLU A 272 55.56 25.73 53.73
N ALA A 273 55.31 26.53 52.70
CA ALA A 273 55.11 27.98 52.82
C ALA A 273 53.82 28.38 53.57
N ARG A 274 52.95 27.40 53.90
CA ARG A 274 51.58 27.64 54.44
C ARG A 274 50.82 28.68 53.63
N ASP A 275 50.96 28.62 52.32
CA ASP A 275 50.41 29.62 51.43
C ASP A 275 48.87 29.63 51.50
N ARG A 276 48.26 30.81 51.62
CA ARG A 276 46.81 31.01 51.72
C ARG A 276 46.09 30.87 50.38
N GLU A 277 46.82 30.73 49.28
CA GLU A 277 46.24 30.58 47.93
C GLU A 277 45.52 29.23 47.71
N LEU A 278 45.86 28.18 48.46
CA LEU A 278 45.20 26.87 48.37
C LEU A 278 44.02 26.76 49.34
N ASP A 279 42.88 26.28 48.84
CA ASP A 279 41.75 25.93 49.70
C ASP A 279 42.10 24.77 50.65
N GLY A 280 41.42 24.70 51.80
CA GLY A 280 41.70 23.70 52.83
C GLY A 280 41.61 22.26 52.32
N ARG A 281 40.68 21.99 51.41
CA ARG A 281 40.50 20.66 50.80
C ARG A 281 41.60 20.33 49.80
N GLU A 282 42.01 21.27 48.96
CA GLU A 282 43.11 21.09 48.01
C GLU A 282 44.43 20.85 48.74
N ARG A 283 44.68 21.57 49.84
CA ARG A 283 45.86 21.35 50.69
C ARG A 283 45.86 19.96 51.32
N GLN A 284 44.71 19.49 51.84
CA GLN A 284 44.57 18.13 52.37
C GLN A 284 44.81 17.07 51.30
N LEU A 285 44.26 17.28 50.11
CA LEU A 285 44.45 16.39 48.97
C LEU A 285 45.94 16.32 48.60
N LEU A 286 46.61 17.46 48.46
CA LEU A 286 48.04 17.56 48.10
C LEU A 286 48.96 16.91 49.14
N VAL A 287 48.62 17.02 50.44
CA VAL A 287 49.33 16.34 51.53
C VAL A 287 49.27 14.83 51.37
N LEU A 288 48.12 14.29 50.96
CA LEU A 288 47.91 12.86 50.77
C LEU A 288 48.45 12.32 49.44
N LEU A 289 48.95 13.17 48.54
CA LEU A 289 49.67 12.75 47.32
C LEU A 289 51.10 12.32 47.66
N ASP A 290 51.24 11.08 48.07
CA ASP A 290 52.52 10.41 48.38
C ASP A 290 53.08 9.59 47.20
N GLY A 291 52.37 9.54 46.07
CA GLY A 291 52.75 8.74 44.91
C GLY A 291 52.60 7.23 45.13
N ARG A 292 51.85 6.81 46.15
CA ARG A 292 51.54 5.40 46.46
C ARG A 292 50.05 5.12 46.40
N ARG A 293 49.21 6.08 46.79
CA ARG A 293 47.75 5.95 46.75
C ARG A 293 47.21 6.07 45.33
N ASN A 294 46.37 5.12 44.95
CA ASN A 294 45.63 5.20 43.69
C ASN A 294 44.39 6.08 43.82
N LEU A 295 43.78 6.39 42.69
CA LEU A 295 42.58 7.22 42.63
C LEU A 295 41.39 6.57 43.37
N ALA A 296 41.33 5.24 43.43
CA ALA A 296 40.34 4.51 44.23
C ALA A 296 40.39 4.90 45.71
N GLU A 297 41.57 4.80 46.33
CA GLU A 297 41.80 5.17 47.73
C GLU A 297 41.58 6.65 48.00
N LEU A 298 41.92 7.52 47.04
CA LEU A 298 41.64 8.96 47.17
C LEU A 298 40.14 9.26 47.05
N SER A 299 39.42 8.53 46.21
CA SER A 299 37.99 8.73 45.99
C SER A 299 37.12 8.26 47.16
N THR A 300 37.58 7.27 47.94
CA THR A 300 36.89 6.87 49.18
C THR A 300 37.02 7.91 50.29
N ILE A 301 38.12 8.68 50.28
CA ILE A 301 38.40 9.72 51.29
C ILE A 301 37.77 11.07 50.89
N PHE A 302 37.87 11.45 49.61
CA PHE A 302 37.49 12.77 49.12
C PHE A 302 36.25 12.78 48.23
N GLY A 303 35.58 11.64 48.04
CA GLY A 303 34.37 11.52 47.24
C GLY A 303 34.60 11.48 45.73
N GLU A 304 33.49 11.48 44.97
CA GLU A 304 33.49 11.20 43.52
C GLU A 304 34.11 12.31 42.65
N ASP A 305 34.25 13.53 43.19
CA ASP A 305 34.81 14.70 42.50
C ASP A 305 36.33 14.83 42.67
N VAL A 306 36.98 13.94 43.44
CA VAL A 306 38.42 14.05 43.75
C VAL A 306 39.26 14.09 42.47
N TRP A 307 38.83 13.38 41.42
CA TRP A 307 39.56 13.33 40.17
C TRP A 307 39.51 14.67 39.42
N ALA A 308 38.37 15.36 39.44
CA ALA A 308 38.27 16.71 38.91
C ALA A 308 39.23 17.67 39.64
N GLN A 309 39.32 17.59 40.96
CA GLN A 309 40.25 18.40 41.77
C GLN A 309 41.71 18.10 41.46
N LEU A 310 42.07 16.82 41.29
CA LEU A 310 43.42 16.41 40.90
C LEU A 310 43.83 16.95 39.54
N ARG A 311 42.90 17.00 38.56
CA ARG A 311 43.18 17.62 37.25
C ARG A 311 43.42 19.12 37.36
N THR A 312 42.70 19.81 38.24
CA THR A 312 42.96 21.24 38.50
C THR A 312 44.35 21.45 39.10
N LEU A 313 44.74 20.65 40.09
CA LEU A 313 46.06 20.69 40.71
C LEU A 313 47.18 20.31 39.73
N GLU A 314 46.91 19.37 38.82
CA GLU A 314 47.82 18.99 37.74
C GLU A 314 47.97 20.11 36.69
N ALA A 315 46.87 20.78 36.32
CA ALA A 315 46.90 21.93 35.43
C ALA A 315 47.67 23.13 36.03
N GLN A 316 47.64 23.29 37.36
CA GLN A 316 48.45 24.26 38.10
C GLN A 316 49.91 23.80 38.32
N GLY A 317 50.26 22.58 37.89
CA GLY A 317 51.60 22.01 38.05
C GLY A 317 51.96 21.60 39.48
N LEU A 318 50.97 21.44 40.37
CA LEU A 318 51.15 21.10 41.78
C LEU A 318 51.09 19.59 42.06
N ALA A 319 50.39 18.86 41.20
CA ALA A 319 50.34 17.41 41.17
C ALA A 319 50.76 16.90 39.79
N GLN A 320 51.23 15.67 39.72
CA GLN A 320 51.51 15.01 38.45
C GLN A 320 51.03 13.56 38.51
N ARG A 321 50.37 13.11 37.44
CA ARG A 321 50.05 11.70 37.28
C ARG A 321 51.34 10.90 37.08
N ARG A 322 51.54 9.88 37.91
CA ARG A 322 52.65 8.93 37.76
C ARG A 322 52.13 7.76 36.95
N GLU A 323 52.74 7.49 35.80
CA GLU A 323 52.44 6.26 35.08
C GLU A 323 52.85 5.06 35.95
N PRO A 324 52.05 3.98 35.99
CA PRO A 324 52.46 2.77 36.67
C PRO A 324 53.80 2.35 36.05
N VAL A 325 54.82 2.20 36.88
CA VAL A 325 56.08 1.59 36.45
C VAL A 325 55.70 0.20 35.95
N ALA A 326 55.81 -0.03 34.65
CA ALA A 326 55.61 -1.35 34.07
C ALA A 326 56.54 -2.33 34.81
N ALA A 327 55.93 -3.25 35.55
CA ALA A 327 56.64 -4.37 36.14
C ALA A 327 56.92 -5.43 35.07
#